data_AF-A0A955Y942-F1
#
_entry.id   AF-A0A955Y942-F1
#
_cell.length_a   1.000
_cell.length_b   1.000
_cell.length_c   1.000
_cell.angle_alpha   90.00
_cell.angle_beta   90.00
_cell.angle_gamma   90.00
#
_symmetry.space_group_name_H-M   'P 1'
#
loop_
_entity.id
_entity.type
_entity.pdbx_description
1 polymer ?
#
loop_
_entity_poly.entity_id
_entity_poly.type
_entity_poly.pdbx_seq_one_letter_code
_entity_poly.pdbx_strand_id
1 'polypeptide(L)' 'MAFSLEHSEALLERARALMPGGVNSPVRAFRAVEGHPPFISKARGPWLYDEDGNRYVDLVGTWGPA' A
#
# COMPACT_ATOMS: atom_id res chain seq x y z
N MET A 1 -12.13 15.57 -1.91
CA MET A 1 -12.11 14.15 -2.31
C MET A 1 -11.70 13.36 -1.10
N ALA A 2 -12.53 12.43 -0.65
CA ALA A 2 -12.20 11.55 0.46
C ALA A 2 -11.22 10.47 -0.03
N PHE A 3 -10.28 10.06 0.81
CA PHE A 3 -9.48 8.87 0.55
C PHE A 3 -10.41 7.64 0.53
N SER A 4 -10.28 6.80 -0.48
CA SER A 4 -10.92 5.48 -0.55
C SER A 4 -9.85 4.40 -0.64
N LEU A 5 -10.09 3.22 -0.08
CA LEU A 5 -9.17 2.07 -0.16
C LEU A 5 -9.89 0.79 -0.64
N GLU A 6 -11.08 0.92 -1.25
CA GLU A 6 -11.93 -0.21 -1.65
C GLU A 6 -11.21 -1.16 -2.62
N HIS A 7 -10.46 -0.65 -3.59
CA HIS A 7 -9.69 -1.48 -4.51
C HIS A 7 -8.50 -2.12 -3.81
N SER A 8 -7.78 -1.36 -2.98
CA SER A 8 -6.67 -1.89 -2.17
C SER A 8 -7.11 -3.03 -1.25
N GLU A 9 -8.30 -2.94 -0.65
CA GLU A 9 -8.87 -4.00 0.19
C GLU A 9 -9.19 -5.26 -0.61
N ALA A 10 -9.82 -5.12 -1.79
CA ALA A 10 -10.09 -6.26 -2.66
C ALA A 10 -8.80 -6.97 -3.11
N LEU A 11 -7.75 -6.21 -3.40
CA LEU A 11 -6.42 -6.74 -3.74
C LEU A 11 -5.75 -7.43 -2.56
N LEU A 12 -5.87 -6.87 -1.35
CA LEU A 12 -5.35 -7.48 -0.13
C LEU A 12 -6.03 -8.83 0.16
N GLU A 13 -7.35 -8.92 0.02
CA GLU A 13 -8.08 -10.18 0.20
C GLU A 13 -7.60 -11.26 -0.77
N ARG A 14 -7.41 -10.90 -2.04
CA ARG A 14 -6.81 -11.80 -3.02
C ARG A 14 -5.38 -12.19 -2.64
N ALA A 15 -4.57 -11.26 -2.15
CA ALA A 15 -3.20 -11.51 -1.76
C ALA A 15 -3.09 -12.42 -0.52
N ARG A 16 -4.00 -12.32 0.44
CA ARG A 16 -4.06 -13.17 1.65
C ARG A 16 -4.22 -14.65 1.32
N ALA A 17 -4.88 -14.97 0.19
CA ALA A 17 -4.99 -16.35 -0.30
C ALA A 17 -3.67 -16.90 -0.91
N LEU A 18 -2.68 -16.04 -1.18
CA LEU A 18 -1.45 -16.40 -1.90
C LEU A 18 -0.18 -16.25 -1.06
N MET A 19 -0.17 -15.33 -0.10
CA MET A 19 1.00 -14.99 0.71
C MET A 19 0.61 -14.85 2.19
N PRO A 20 1.44 -15.28 3.15
CA PRO A 20 1.16 -15.10 4.57
C PRO A 20 0.91 -13.62 4.92
N GLY A 21 -0.30 -13.31 5.40
CA GLY A 21 -0.70 -11.94 5.70
C GLY A 21 -0.88 -11.03 4.48
N GLY A 22 -0.91 -11.58 3.26
CA GLY A 22 -1.10 -10.87 2.01
C GLY A 22 0.11 -10.07 1.52
N VAL A 23 1.31 -10.29 2.08
CA VAL A 23 2.49 -9.47 1.79
C VAL A 23 3.79 -10.29 1.69
N ASN A 24 4.77 -9.75 0.96
CA ASN A 24 6.12 -10.32 0.83
C ASN A 24 7.14 -9.80 1.85
N SER A 25 6.74 -8.87 2.74
CA SER A 25 7.57 -8.40 3.86
C SER A 25 6.65 -7.94 5.00
N PRO A 26 6.86 -8.35 6.26
CA PRO A 26 5.91 -8.12 7.36
C PRO A 26 5.50 -6.66 7.58
N VAL A 27 6.41 -5.71 7.38
CA VAL A 27 6.15 -4.29 7.57
C VAL A 27 5.04 -3.76 6.64
N ARG A 28 4.87 -4.39 5.47
CA ARG A 28 3.86 -4.02 4.48
C ARG A 28 2.44 -4.39 4.91
N ALA A 29 2.26 -5.20 5.94
CA ALA A 29 0.94 -5.60 6.44
C ALA A 29 0.29 -4.55 7.36
N PHE A 30 0.97 -3.43 7.66
CA PHE A 30 0.42 -2.30 8.42
C PHE A 30 -0.08 -2.65 9.84
N ARG A 31 0.33 -3.78 10.41
CA ARG A 31 -0.15 -4.28 11.71
C ARG A 31 0.07 -3.33 12.89
N ALA A 32 1.02 -2.40 12.78
CA ALA A 32 1.39 -1.49 13.86
C ALA A 32 0.59 -0.17 13.90
N VAL A 33 -0.17 0.14 12.85
CA VAL A 33 -0.82 1.46 12.68
C VAL A 33 -2.34 1.39 12.52
N GLU A 34 -2.92 0.20 12.69
CA GLU A 34 -4.33 -0.12 12.39
C GLU A 34 -4.70 0.10 10.90
N GLY A 35 -5.69 -0.65 10.40
CA GLY A 35 -6.15 -0.55 9.02
C GLY A 35 -5.41 -1.42 7.99
N HIS A 36 -5.71 -1.19 6.72
CA HIS A 36 -5.20 -1.95 5.57
C HIS A 36 -4.19 -1.12 4.75
N PRO A 37 -3.13 -1.74 4.20
CA PRO A 37 -2.15 -1.05 3.40
C PRO A 37 -2.74 -0.61 2.04
N PRO A 38 -2.41 0.60 1.55
CA PRO A 38 -2.70 0.95 0.17
C PRO A 38 -1.86 0.08 -0.78
N PHE A 39 -2.46 -0.36 -1.88
CA PHE A 39 -1.73 -1.02 -2.96
C PHE A 39 -1.21 0.04 -3.92
N ILE A 40 0.12 0.16 -4.03
CA ILE A 40 0.76 1.23 -4.80
C ILE A 40 0.83 0.85 -6.29
N SER A 41 0.21 1.66 -7.14
CA SER A 41 0.16 1.48 -8.60
C SER A 41 1.32 2.20 -9.31
N LYS A 42 1.77 3.35 -8.78
CA LYS A 42 2.80 4.18 -9.40
C LYS A 42 3.58 5.02 -8.39
N ALA A 43 4.87 5.23 -8.67
CA ALA A 43 5.72 6.22 -8.00
C ALA A 43 6.32 7.20 -9.02
N ARG A 44 6.40 8.49 -8.69
CA ARG A 44 7.12 9.50 -9.50
C ARG A 44 7.59 10.68 -8.66
N GLY A 45 8.91 10.88 -8.57
CA GLY A 45 9.49 11.93 -7.75
C GLY A 45 9.09 11.73 -6.28
N PRO A 46 8.61 12.77 -5.56
CA PRO A 46 8.21 12.64 -4.17
C PRO A 46 6.78 12.11 -4.00
N TRP A 47 6.18 11.49 -5.02
CA TRP A 47 4.76 11.11 -5.01
C TRP A 47 4.55 9.62 -5.23
N LEU A 48 3.68 9.01 -4.41
CA LEU A 48 3.06 7.71 -4.66
C LEU A 48 1.60 7.89 -5.07
N TYR A 49 1.13 6.96 -5.89
CA TYR A 49 -0.26 6.80 -6.30
C TYR A 49 -0.66 5.36 -6.01
N ASP A 50 -1.80 5.15 -5.36
CA ASP A 50 -2.35 3.82 -5.13
C ASP A 50 -3.34 3.39 -6.23
N GLU A 51 -3.91 2.20 -6.09
CA GLU A 51 -4.91 1.61 -6.99
C GLU A 51 -6.31 2.26 -6.87
N ASP A 52 -6.51 3.08 -5.83
CA ASP A 52 -7.74 3.85 -5.58
C ASP A 52 -7.65 5.29 -6.13
N GLY A 53 -6.49 5.68 -6.66
CA GLY A 53 -6.23 7.00 -7.22
C GLY A 53 -5.83 8.06 -6.19
N ASN A 54 -5.59 7.65 -4.93
CA ASN A 54 -5.07 8.55 -3.91
C ASN A 54 -3.62 8.91 -4.21
N ARG A 55 -3.22 10.14 -3.85
CA ARG A 55 -1.84 10.62 -4.00
C ARG A 55 -1.24 10.95 -2.65
N TYR A 56 -0.05 10.42 -2.40
CA TYR A 56 0.69 10.56 -1.15
C TYR A 56 2.03 11.25 -1.41
N VAL A 57 2.47 12.13 -0.50
CA VAL A 57 3.88 12.50 -0.42
C VAL A 57 4.65 11.27 0.09
N ASP A 58 5.65 10.82 -0.66
CA ASP A 58 6.45 9.65 -0.30
C ASP A 58 7.53 10.03 0.72
N LEU A 59 7.29 9.68 1.99
CA LEU A 59 8.28 9.78 3.06
C LEU A 59 8.86 8.41 3.44
N VAL A 60 8.37 7.32 2.84
CA VAL A 60 8.92 5.98 3.04
C VAL A 60 10.11 5.79 2.11
N GLY A 61 10.03 6.31 0.88
CA GLY A 61 11.11 6.28 -0.10
C GLY A 61 11.63 4.85 -0.30
N THR A 62 10.71 3.89 -0.45
CA THR A 62 10.98 2.44 -0.53
C THR A 62 11.92 1.89 0.57
N TRP A 63 11.87 2.47 1.78
CA TRP A 63 12.70 2.12 2.95
C TRP A 63 14.20 2.48 2.79
N GLY A 64 14.51 3.46 1.94
CA GLY A 64 15.85 4.00 1.72
C GLY A 64 16.72 3.48 0.56
N PRO A 65 16.23 2.98 -0.60
CA PRO A 65 17.10 2.63 -1.72
C PRO A 65 17.72 3.88 -2.33
N ALA A 66 19.05 3.87 -2.34
CA ALA A 66 19.88 4.59 -3.29
C ALA A 66 20.01 3.77 -4.57
#